data_AF-A0A3Q3ACX2-F1
#
_entry.id   AF-A0A3Q3ACX2-F1
#
_cell.length_a   1.000
_cell.length_b   1.000
_cell.length_c   1.000
_cell.angle_alpha   90.00
_cell.angle_beta   90.00
_cell.angle_gamma   90.00
#
_symmetry.space_group_name_H-M   'P 1'
#
loop_
_entity.id
_entity.type
_entity.pdbx_description
1 polymer ?
#
loop_
_entity_poly.entity_id
_entity_poly.type
_entity_poly.pdbx_seq_one_letter_code
_entity_poly.pdbx_strand_id
1 'polypeptide(L)'
;MLTPKFHHFISHNLRPQIKNTAANVLRETWLIYKNTKLVKKVDRARVRHHQRKFLQAIHELRRLKMEQRKLTDQANTVADLAKTQNMMYDLVTELQHRSGEMDRRIVVLEQKLDSILLGVQSLPVVLSQAVTKLQRDFLDDLACRVHFLSSSLSSECFSAPPKQLCPGSTTPETPYS
;
A
#
# COMPACT_ATOMS: atom_id res chain seq x y z
N MET A 1 -3.63 -23.73 -15.05
CA MET A 1 -3.63 -24.66 -16.22
C MET A 1 -3.45 -26.15 -15.85
N LEU A 2 -3.89 -26.64 -14.67
CA LEU A 2 -3.61 -28.03 -14.22
C LEU A 2 -4.79 -29.03 -14.30
N THR A 3 -6.00 -28.57 -14.63
CA THR A 3 -7.20 -29.40 -14.79
C THR A 3 -7.30 -30.28 -16.06
N PRO A 4 -6.60 -30.03 -17.20
CA PRO A 4 -6.85 -30.79 -18.43
C PRO A 4 -6.48 -32.27 -18.33
N LYS A 5 -5.44 -32.63 -17.56
CA LYS A 5 -4.93 -34.02 -17.49
C LYS A 5 -5.90 -34.95 -16.76
N PHE A 6 -6.48 -34.52 -15.64
CA PHE A 6 -7.48 -35.29 -14.90
C PHE A 6 -8.75 -35.48 -15.73
N HIS A 7 -9.25 -34.38 -16.31
CA HIS A 7 -10.43 -34.43 -17.16
C HIS A 7 -10.19 -35.34 -18.38
N HIS A 8 -9.05 -35.24 -19.05
CA HIS A 8 -8.71 -36.06 -20.20
C HIS A 8 -8.64 -37.55 -19.83
N PHE A 9 -7.98 -37.92 -18.73
CA PHE A 9 -7.86 -39.31 -18.30
C PHE A 9 -9.21 -39.93 -17.93
N ILE A 10 -10.03 -39.24 -17.13
CA ILE A 10 -11.39 -39.69 -16.80
C ILE A 10 -12.20 -39.88 -18.09
N SER A 11 -12.08 -38.94 -19.02
CA SER A 11 -12.86 -38.91 -20.25
C SER A 11 -12.54 -40.02 -21.24
N HIS A 12 -11.25 -40.25 -21.48
CA HIS A 12 -10.79 -41.12 -22.56
C HIS A 12 -10.47 -42.53 -22.09
N ASN A 13 -10.06 -42.71 -20.82
CA ASN A 13 -9.65 -44.02 -20.31
C ASN A 13 -10.73 -44.63 -19.40
N LEU A 14 -11.24 -43.87 -18.43
CA LEU A 14 -12.04 -44.45 -17.35
C LEU A 14 -13.53 -44.61 -17.70
N ARG A 15 -14.17 -43.59 -18.29
CA ARG A 15 -15.59 -43.64 -18.65
C ARG A 15 -15.93 -44.78 -19.65
N PRO A 16 -15.14 -45.02 -20.71
CA PRO A 16 -15.38 -46.16 -21.61
C PRO A 16 -15.23 -47.51 -20.91
N GLN A 17 -14.23 -47.67 -20.04
CA GLN A 17 -14.02 -48.91 -19.28
C GLN A 17 -15.17 -49.20 -18.32
N ILE A 18 -15.69 -48.19 -17.61
CA ILE A 18 -16.87 -48.34 -16.74
C ILE A 18 -18.08 -48.83 -17.54
N LYS A 19 -18.34 -48.23 -18.71
CA LYS A 19 -19.45 -48.64 -19.59
C LYS A 19 -19.28 -50.08 -20.08
N ASN A 20 -18.09 -50.46 -20.50
CA ASN A 20 -17.80 -51.82 -20.96
C ASN A 20 -17.99 -52.85 -19.83
N THR A 21 -17.44 -52.58 -18.65
CA THR A 21 -17.58 -53.46 -17.49
C THR A 21 -19.04 -53.56 -17.03
N ALA A 22 -19.81 -52.47 -17.07
CA ALA A 22 -21.24 -52.50 -16.79
C ALA A 22 -22.02 -53.36 -17.81
N ALA A 23 -21.66 -53.28 -19.10
CA ALA A 23 -22.24 -54.16 -20.12
C ALA A 23 -21.93 -55.64 -19.83
N ASN A 24 -20.72 -55.96 -19.37
CA ASN A 24 -20.36 -57.33 -18.96
C ASN A 24 -21.18 -57.81 -17.76
N VAL A 25 -21.46 -56.95 -16.77
CA VAL A 25 -22.35 -57.29 -15.66
C VAL A 25 -23.73 -57.70 -16.18
N LEU A 26 -24.34 -56.88 -17.05
CA LEU A 26 -25.65 -57.17 -17.63
C LEU A 26 -25.65 -58.46 -18.46
N ARG A 27 -24.60 -58.66 -19.27
CA ARG A 27 -24.42 -59.87 -20.09
C ARG A 27 -24.38 -61.12 -19.23
N GLU A 28 -23.57 -61.14 -18.17
CA GLU A 28 -23.44 -62.31 -17.31
C GLU A 28 -24.69 -62.52 -16.44
N THR A 29 -25.37 -61.46 -15.98
CA THR A 29 -26.68 -61.57 -15.31
C THR A 29 -27.71 -62.26 -16.20
N TRP A 30 -27.81 -61.85 -17.47
CA TRP A 30 -28.72 -62.47 -18.42
C TRP A 30 -28.35 -63.93 -18.69
N LEU A 31 -27.05 -64.24 -18.86
CA LEU A 31 -26.60 -65.62 -19.08
C LEU A 31 -26.87 -66.53 -17.88
N ILE A 32 -26.71 -66.02 -16.64
CA ILE A 32 -27.09 -66.76 -15.43
C ILE A 32 -28.59 -67.02 -15.43
N TYR A 33 -29.42 -66.00 -15.68
CA TYR A 33 -30.88 -66.15 -15.72
C TYR A 33 -31.30 -67.18 -16.78
N LYS A 34 -30.79 -67.06 -18.00
CA LYS A 34 -31.05 -68.00 -19.10
C LYS A 34 -30.73 -69.44 -18.70
N ASN A 35 -29.56 -69.70 -18.12
CA ASN A 35 -29.10 -71.06 -17.82
C ASN A 35 -29.65 -71.63 -16.49
N THR A 36 -30.38 -70.84 -15.70
CA THR A 36 -30.98 -71.29 -14.43
C THR A 36 -32.50 -71.29 -14.45
N LYS A 37 -33.15 -70.42 -15.24
CA LYS A 37 -34.60 -70.21 -15.26
C LYS A 37 -35.28 -70.54 -16.58
N LEU A 38 -34.55 -70.50 -17.71
CA LEU A 38 -35.13 -70.71 -19.05
C LEU A 38 -34.75 -72.06 -19.68
N VAL A 39 -34.27 -73.02 -18.89
CA VAL A 39 -33.86 -74.35 -19.36
C VAL A 39 -34.53 -75.45 -18.55
N LYS A 40 -34.88 -76.57 -19.21
CA LYS A 40 -35.51 -77.73 -18.57
C LYS A 40 -34.58 -78.49 -17.61
N LYS A 41 -33.28 -78.53 -17.91
CA LYS A 41 -32.23 -79.12 -17.06
C LYS A 41 -31.08 -78.12 -16.91
N VAL A 42 -30.70 -77.86 -15.66
CA VAL A 42 -29.67 -76.87 -15.33
C VAL A 42 -28.27 -77.49 -15.43
N ASP A 43 -27.43 -76.91 -16.30
CA ASP A 43 -26.00 -77.20 -16.35
C ASP A 43 -25.25 -76.35 -15.31
N ARG A 44 -24.91 -76.97 -14.18
CA ARG A 44 -24.23 -76.28 -13.08
C ARG A 44 -22.82 -75.81 -13.44
N ALA A 45 -22.11 -76.47 -14.36
CA ALA A 45 -20.76 -76.06 -14.75
C ALA A 45 -20.79 -74.73 -15.52
N ARG A 46 -21.73 -74.61 -16.48
CA ARG A 46 -21.97 -73.35 -17.21
C ARG A 46 -22.44 -72.23 -16.31
N VAL A 47 -23.34 -72.51 -15.37
CA VAL A 47 -23.79 -71.51 -14.39
C VAL A 47 -22.61 -70.99 -13.55
N ARG A 48 -21.75 -71.89 -13.02
CA ARG A 48 -20.56 -71.49 -12.27
C ARG A 48 -19.57 -70.65 -13.09
N HIS A 49 -19.46 -70.92 -14.40
CA HIS A 49 -18.62 -70.12 -15.29
C HIS A 49 -19.12 -68.69 -15.41
N HIS A 50 -20.42 -68.50 -15.69
CA HIS A 50 -21.03 -67.17 -15.79
C HIS A 50 -21.05 -66.44 -14.44
N GLN A 51 -21.25 -67.16 -13.33
CA GLN A 51 -21.14 -66.58 -11.98
C GLN A 51 -19.74 -66.04 -11.68
N ARG A 52 -18.68 -66.77 -12.04
CA ARG A 52 -17.29 -66.28 -11.87
C ARG A 52 -17.06 -65.00 -12.68
N LYS A 53 -17.49 -64.98 -13.95
CA LYS A 53 -17.38 -63.78 -14.81
C LYS A 53 -18.21 -62.62 -14.29
N PHE A 54 -19.42 -62.87 -13.78
CA PHE A 54 -20.27 -61.87 -13.15
C PHE A 54 -19.58 -61.24 -11.94
N LEU A 55 -19.05 -62.07 -11.03
CA LEU A 55 -18.32 -61.57 -9.86
C LEU A 55 -17.09 -60.75 -10.26
N GLN A 56 -16.32 -61.23 -11.24
CA GLN A 56 -15.18 -60.48 -11.78
C GLN A 56 -15.60 -59.11 -12.33
N ALA A 57 -16.68 -59.05 -13.12
CA ALA A 57 -17.20 -57.80 -13.67
C ALA A 57 -17.68 -56.84 -12.55
N ILE A 58 -18.32 -57.35 -11.50
CA ILE A 58 -18.72 -56.56 -10.33
C ILE A 58 -17.50 -56.01 -9.58
N HIS A 59 -16.48 -56.84 -9.34
CA HIS A 59 -15.24 -56.41 -8.69
C HIS A 59 -14.52 -55.33 -9.49
N GLU A 60 -14.42 -55.52 -10.80
CA GLU A 60 -13.79 -54.56 -11.69
C GLU A 60 -14.56 -53.24 -11.75
N LEU A 61 -15.89 -53.28 -11.81
CA LEU A 61 -16.73 -52.08 -11.79
C LEU A 61 -16.55 -51.29 -10.49
N ARG A 62 -16.43 -51.98 -9.34
CA ARG A 62 -16.13 -51.35 -8.05
C ARG A 62 -14.75 -50.70 -8.06
N ARG A 63 -13.73 -51.37 -8.60
CA ARG A 63 -12.37 -50.83 -8.72
C ARG A 63 -12.36 -49.54 -9.55
N LEU A 64 -12.95 -49.58 -10.74
CA LEU A 64 -13.03 -48.42 -11.64
C LEU A 64 -13.80 -47.25 -10.99
N LYS A 65 -14.87 -47.54 -10.23
CA LYS A 65 -15.62 -46.51 -9.48
C LYS A 65 -14.79 -45.89 -8.35
N MET A 66 -13.96 -46.67 -7.67
CA MET A 66 -13.02 -46.14 -6.66
C MET A 66 -11.97 -45.24 -7.30
N GLU A 67 -11.40 -45.67 -8.42
CA GLU A 67 -10.41 -44.90 -9.18
C GLU A 67 -10.98 -43.58 -9.68
N GLN A 68 -12.23 -43.60 -10.17
CA GLN A 68 -12.93 -42.37 -10.58
C GLN A 68 -13.08 -41.38 -9.45
N ARG A 69 -13.48 -41.86 -8.26
CA ARG A 69 -13.60 -41.01 -7.06
C ARG A 69 -12.25 -40.42 -6.69
N LYS A 70 -11.21 -41.23 -6.60
CA LYS A 70 -9.85 -40.76 -6.26
C LYS A 70 -9.36 -39.65 -7.18
N LEU A 71 -9.55 -39.79 -8.49
CA LEU A 71 -9.15 -38.75 -9.45
C LEU A 71 -9.99 -37.48 -9.34
N THR A 72 -11.27 -37.62 -8.99
CA THR A 72 -12.17 -36.48 -8.75
C THR A 72 -11.73 -35.72 -7.50
N ASP A 73 -11.43 -36.44 -6.41
CA ASP A 73 -10.94 -35.86 -5.17
C ASP A 73 -9.61 -35.13 -5.38
N GLN A 74 -8.69 -35.73 -6.15
CA GLN A 74 -7.43 -35.07 -6.53
C GLN A 74 -7.65 -33.79 -7.34
N ALA A 75 -8.59 -33.80 -8.29
CA ALA A 75 -8.92 -32.61 -9.07
C ALA A 75 -9.49 -31.49 -8.17
N ASN A 76 -10.33 -31.85 -7.19
CA ASN A 76 -10.86 -30.91 -6.21
C ASN A 76 -9.75 -30.33 -5.32
N THR A 77 -8.84 -31.17 -4.80
CA THR A 77 -7.69 -30.71 -4.00
C THR A 77 -6.82 -29.70 -4.76
N VAL A 78 -6.53 -29.95 -6.04
CA VAL A 78 -5.76 -29.02 -6.87
C VAL A 78 -6.51 -27.70 -7.09
N ALA A 79 -7.83 -27.77 -7.28
CA ALA A 79 -8.66 -26.57 -7.42
C ALA A 79 -8.67 -25.74 -6.13
N ASP A 80 -8.77 -26.38 -4.98
CA ASP A 80 -8.74 -25.68 -3.68
C ASP A 80 -7.37 -25.07 -3.39
N LEU A 81 -6.29 -25.76 -3.75
CA LEU A 81 -4.94 -25.19 -3.65
C LEU A 81 -4.79 -23.92 -4.51
N ALA A 82 -5.35 -23.92 -5.73
CA ALA A 82 -5.32 -22.73 -6.59
C ALA A 82 -6.11 -21.55 -5.98
N LYS A 83 -7.25 -21.82 -5.31
CA LYS A 83 -7.98 -20.78 -4.57
C LYS A 83 -7.15 -20.21 -3.43
N THR A 84 -6.51 -21.07 -2.64
CA THR A 84 -5.62 -20.65 -1.56
C THR A 84 -4.46 -19.79 -2.09
N GLN A 85 -3.88 -20.17 -3.24
CA GLN A 85 -2.83 -19.37 -3.89
C GLN A 85 -3.33 -17.99 -4.31
N ASN A 86 -4.52 -17.88 -4.90
CA ASN A 86 -5.10 -16.58 -5.25
C ASN A 86 -5.31 -15.70 -4.02
N MET A 87 -5.93 -16.25 -2.96
CA MET A 87 -6.14 -15.51 -1.71
C MET A 87 -4.81 -15.04 -1.09
N MET A 88 -3.80 -15.91 -1.10
CA MET A 88 -2.46 -15.57 -0.59
C MET A 88 -1.81 -14.46 -1.43
N TYR A 89 -1.92 -14.53 -2.76
CA TYR A 89 -1.41 -13.51 -3.65
C TYR A 89 -2.06 -12.14 -3.39
N ASP A 90 -3.38 -12.11 -3.24
CA ASP A 90 -4.12 -10.88 -2.93
C ASP A 90 -3.68 -10.27 -1.59
N LEU A 91 -3.54 -11.11 -0.55
CA LEU A 91 -3.07 -10.69 0.77
C LEU A 91 -1.65 -10.14 0.74
N VAL A 92 -0.73 -10.82 0.03
CA VAL A 92 0.66 -10.36 -0.10
C VAL A 92 0.73 -9.05 -0.86
N THR A 93 -0.07 -8.90 -1.92
CA THR A 93 -0.13 -7.66 -2.71
C THR A 93 -0.64 -6.50 -1.87
N GLU A 94 -1.70 -6.71 -1.08
CA GLU A 94 -2.22 -5.71 -0.14
C GLU A 94 -1.18 -5.34 0.93
N LEU A 95 -0.48 -6.32 1.50
CA LEU A 95 0.59 -6.07 2.46
C LEU A 95 1.74 -5.26 1.87
N GLN A 96 2.16 -5.57 0.65
CA GLN A 96 3.20 -4.82 -0.07
C GLN A 96 2.75 -3.38 -0.35
N HIS A 97 1.49 -3.18 -0.74
CA HIS A 97 0.91 -1.86 -0.94
C HIS A 97 0.95 -1.03 0.36
N ARG A 98 0.48 -1.61 1.46
CA ARG A 98 0.51 -0.97 2.78
C ARG A 98 1.94 -0.67 3.26
N SER A 99 2.88 -1.59 3.02
CA SER A 99 4.30 -1.38 3.32
C SER A 99 4.85 -0.18 2.57
N GLY A 100 4.61 -0.10 1.26
CA GLY A 100 5.07 1.03 0.45
C GLY A 100 4.44 2.37 0.86
N GLU A 101 3.17 2.37 1.28
CA GLU A 101 2.54 3.56 1.86
C GLU A 101 3.20 3.99 3.17
N MET A 102 3.60 3.04 4.02
CA MET A 102 4.34 3.35 5.24
C MET A 102 5.73 3.91 4.94
N ASP A 103 6.47 3.32 4.00
CA ASP A 103 7.79 3.81 3.57
C ASP A 103 7.70 5.26 3.05
N ARG A 104 6.67 5.58 2.24
CA ARG A 104 6.42 6.96 1.80
C ARG A 104 6.18 7.92 2.96
N ARG A 105 5.38 7.51 3.95
CA ARG A 105 5.11 8.33 5.14
C ARG A 105 6.38 8.55 5.97
N ILE A 106 7.24 7.54 6.07
CA ILE A 106 8.55 7.65 6.75
C ILE A 106 9.41 8.71 6.03
N VAL A 107 9.56 8.63 4.71
CA VAL A 107 10.32 9.63 3.94
C VAL A 107 9.79 11.04 4.13
N VAL A 108 8.46 11.23 4.14
CA VAL A 108 7.85 12.55 4.40
C VAL A 108 8.15 13.04 5.82
N LEU A 109 8.15 12.14 6.81
CA LEU A 109 8.51 12.49 8.18
C LEU A 109 9.99 12.87 8.31
N GLU A 110 10.88 12.13 7.65
CA GLU A 110 12.32 12.44 7.58
C GLU A 110 12.55 13.83 6.97
N GLN A 111 11.91 14.15 5.84
CA GLN A 111 11.99 15.47 5.21
C GLN A 111 11.49 16.61 6.11
N LYS A 112 10.41 16.38 6.85
CA LYS A 112 9.90 17.36 7.82
C LYS A 112 10.89 17.56 8.97
N LEU A 113 11.52 16.48 9.43
CA LEU A 113 12.54 16.54 10.47
C LEU A 113 13.77 17.33 10.00
N ASP A 114 14.26 17.08 8.79
CA ASP A 114 15.36 17.85 8.19
C ASP A 114 15.03 19.33 8.06
N SER A 115 13.80 19.66 7.66
CA SER A 115 13.33 21.06 7.57
C SER A 115 13.33 21.75 8.93
N ILE A 116 12.89 21.06 9.99
CA ILE A 116 12.95 21.57 11.37
C ILE A 116 14.40 21.75 11.80
N LEU A 117 15.27 20.76 11.52
CA LEU A 117 16.68 20.82 11.86
C LEU A 117 17.36 22.04 11.22
N LEU A 118 17.14 22.27 9.93
CA LEU A 118 17.64 23.46 9.22
C LEU A 118 17.10 24.76 9.82
N GLY A 119 15.81 24.81 10.15
CA GLY A 119 15.20 25.95 10.84
C GLY A 119 15.90 26.25 12.17
N VAL A 120 16.11 25.24 13.00
CA VAL A 120 16.80 25.33 14.30
C VAL A 120 18.26 25.77 14.13
N GLN A 121 18.97 25.27 13.11
CA GLN A 121 20.35 25.68 12.84
C GLN A 121 20.47 27.12 12.32
N SER A 122 19.47 27.60 11.58
CA SER A 122 19.45 28.98 11.04
C SER A 122 19.08 30.04 12.10
N LEU A 123 18.32 29.64 13.12
CA LEU A 123 17.80 30.52 14.18
C LEU A 123 18.88 31.38 14.88
N PRO A 124 20.02 30.83 15.34
CA PRO A 124 21.08 31.63 15.96
C PRO A 124 21.68 32.70 15.04
N VAL A 125 21.80 32.41 13.74
CA VAL A 125 22.33 33.34 12.75
C VAL A 125 21.36 34.49 12.54
N VAL A 126 20.08 34.18 12.34
CA VAL A 126 19.03 35.19 12.16
C VAL A 126 18.90 36.05 13.42
N LEU A 127 18.95 35.45 14.61
CA LEU A 127 18.92 36.18 15.87
C LEU A 127 20.12 37.11 16.01
N SER A 128 21.33 36.64 15.68
CA SER A 128 22.55 37.45 15.73
C SER A 128 22.50 38.61 14.75
N GLN A 129 21.97 38.40 13.54
CA GLN A 129 21.74 39.45 12.54
C GLN A 129 20.71 40.47 13.02
N ALA A 130 19.62 40.03 13.66
CA ALA A 130 18.61 40.93 14.22
C ALA A 130 19.16 41.78 15.38
N VAL A 131 19.95 41.18 16.27
CA VAL A 131 20.60 41.88 17.39
C VAL A 131 21.60 42.92 16.87
N THR A 132 22.47 42.54 15.94
CA THR A 132 23.47 43.48 15.37
C THR A 132 22.81 44.60 14.58
N LYS A 133 21.71 44.32 13.87
CA LYS A 133 20.90 45.35 13.21
C LYS A 133 20.31 46.33 14.23
N LEU A 134 19.66 45.84 15.29
CA LEU A 134 19.10 46.70 16.34
C LEU A 134 20.17 47.58 17.00
N GLN A 135 21.35 47.01 17.27
CA GLN A 135 22.47 47.77 17.83
C GLN A 135 22.96 48.88 16.88
N ARG A 136 23.07 48.58 15.58
CA ARG A 136 23.46 49.57 14.56
C ARG A 136 22.43 50.68 14.45
N ASP A 137 21.16 50.32 14.33
CA ASP A 137 20.06 51.29 14.21
C ASP A 137 20.01 52.22 15.44
N PHE A 138 20.27 51.69 16.64
CA PHE A 138 20.38 52.49 17.86
C PHE A 138 21.59 53.45 17.86
N LEU A 139 22.76 52.98 17.42
CA LEU A 139 23.97 53.82 17.32
C LEU A 139 23.82 54.92 16.27
N ASP A 140 23.20 54.61 15.12
CA ASP A 140 22.93 55.59 14.07
C ASP A 140 21.94 56.67 14.55
N ASP A 141 20.91 56.28 15.30
CA ASP A 141 19.94 57.20 15.91
C ASP A 141 20.59 58.08 17.00
N LEU A 142 21.50 57.52 17.82
CA LEU A 142 22.30 58.28 18.77
C LEU A 142 23.24 59.26 18.07
N ALA A 143 23.93 58.82 17.01
CA ALA A 143 24.82 59.66 16.23
C ALA A 143 24.06 60.84 15.59
N CYS A 144 22.87 60.59 15.02
CA CYS A 144 21.97 61.64 14.53
C CYS A 144 21.64 62.66 15.63
N ARG A 145 21.29 62.19 16.83
CA ARG A 145 20.99 63.09 17.97
C ARG A 145 22.20 63.89 18.44
N VAL A 146 23.39 63.28 18.52
CA VAL A 146 24.62 63.99 18.90
C VAL A 146 25.02 65.01 17.84
N HIS A 147 24.92 64.69 16.55
CA HIS A 147 25.16 65.64 15.47
C HIS A 147 24.17 66.81 15.50
N PHE A 148 22.90 66.56 15.80
CA PHE A 148 21.89 67.60 15.99
C PHE A 148 22.24 68.51 17.18
N LEU A 149 22.60 67.95 18.34
CA LEU A 149 23.00 68.72 19.52
C LEU A 149 24.32 69.50 19.31
N SER A 150 25.29 68.91 18.61
CA SER A 150 26.56 69.55 18.27
C SER A 150 26.37 70.71 17.28
N SER A 151 25.44 70.58 16.33
CA SER A 151 25.05 71.65 15.41
C SER A 151 24.30 72.78 16.13
N SER A 152 23.48 72.45 17.13
CA SER A 152 22.81 73.44 17.98
C SER A 152 23.80 74.19 18.91
N LEU A 153 24.77 73.50 19.51
CA LEU A 153 25.81 74.15 20.34
C LEU A 153 26.77 75.01 19.52
N SER A 154 27.16 74.58 18.31
CA SER A 154 28.00 75.39 17.42
C SER A 154 27.24 76.60 16.83
N SER A 155 25.91 76.55 16.79
CA SER A 155 25.07 77.69 16.45
C SER A 155 24.93 78.73 17.58
N GLU A 156 25.24 78.39 18.83
CA GLU A 156 25.22 79.36 19.96
C GLU A 156 26.56 80.10 20.17
N CYS A 157 27.64 79.69 19.50
CA CYS A 157 28.95 80.37 19.61
C CYS A 157 29.18 81.54 18.64
N PHE A 158 28.21 81.88 17.77
CA PHE A 158 28.33 83.00 16.83
C PHE A 158 27.14 83.96 16.90
N SER A 159 27.13 84.84 17.91
CA SER A 159 26.58 86.20 17.71
C SER A 159 27.07 87.16 18.79
N ALA A 160 28.27 87.71 18.59
CA ALA A 160 28.64 89.01 19.14
C ALA A 160 28.66 90.02 17.97
N PRO A 161 27.80 91.05 17.93
CA PRO A 161 27.98 92.17 17.00
C PRO A 161 28.85 93.27 17.64
N PRO A 162 29.84 93.85 16.95
CA PRO A 162 30.63 94.96 17.47
C PRO A 162 30.02 96.34 17.18
N LYS A 163 30.04 97.16 18.24
CA LYS A 163 30.13 98.63 18.42
C LYS A 163 30.16 99.58 17.20
N GLN A 164 29.48 100.74 17.31
CA GLN A 164 30.04 102.13 17.48
C GLN A 164 28.95 103.20 17.20
N LEU A 165 28.60 104.11 18.14
CA LEU A 165 29.17 105.43 18.50
C LEU A 165 28.55 106.65 17.75
N CYS A 166 27.72 107.41 18.51
CA CYS A 166 27.17 108.80 18.51
C CYS A 166 27.76 109.91 17.57
N PRO A 167 27.15 111.14 17.41
CA PRO A 167 26.34 111.90 18.41
C PRO A 167 25.23 112.91 17.98
N GLY A 168 24.44 113.34 18.98
CA GLY A 168 23.84 114.69 19.20
C GLY A 168 22.66 115.13 18.31
N SER A 169 21.63 115.87 18.72
CA SER A 169 21.19 116.49 19.98
C SER A 169 19.93 117.33 19.66
N THR A 170 18.95 117.42 20.58
CA THR A 170 18.14 118.63 20.97
C THR A 170 16.69 118.28 21.34
N THR A 171 16.41 118.45 22.63
CA THR A 171 15.16 118.51 23.43
C THR A 171 14.41 119.85 23.22
N PRO A 172 13.33 120.21 23.97
CA PRO A 172 12.33 119.47 24.77
C PRO A 172 10.86 119.96 24.51
N GLU A 173 9.90 119.44 25.31
CA GLU A 173 8.73 120.13 25.93
C GLU A 173 7.39 119.34 25.82
N THR A 174 7.04 118.65 26.92
CA THR A 174 5.80 118.71 27.76
C THR A 174 4.39 119.04 27.17
N PRO A 175 3.24 118.82 27.88
CA PRO A 175 2.92 117.90 29.00
C PRO A 175 1.47 117.30 29.00
N TYR A 176 1.14 116.55 30.08
CA TYR A 176 -0.17 116.25 30.72
C TYR A 176 -1.33 115.62 29.92
N SER A 177 -1.74 114.41 30.36
CA SER A 177 -2.98 114.17 31.13
C SER A 177 -2.91 112.83 31.88
#